data_AF-A0A7W1YMU1-F1
#
_entry.id   AF-A0A7W1YMU1-F1
#
_cell.length_a   1.000
_cell.length_b   1.000
_cell.length_c   1.000
_cell.angle_alpha   90.00
_cell.angle_beta   90.00
_cell.angle_gamma   90.00
#
_symmetry.space_group_name_H-M   'P 1'
#
loop_
_entity.id
_entity.type
_entity.pdbx_description
1 polymer ?
#
loop_
_entity_poly.entity_id
_entity_poly.type
_entity_poly.pdbx_seq_one_letter_code
_entity_poly.pdbx_strand_id
1 'polypeptide(L)'
;MSRSTHATSVRRTGIYPPLWSVVILVSAGTTIINLVIARIATPLVHAPADYPSFTWLPLLAGSLGGTVGGYLCFYLLSKFVSRPRAIFLIVATATLIFSYGLPVLPIINPLPRFAGVNWGIAYTLIGMHTVTAVLIVSSILWRKPVP
;
A
#
# COMPACT_ATOMS: atom_id res chain seq x y z
N MET A 1 32.08 -35.69 32.67
CA MET A 1 31.13 -36.24 31.69
C MET A 1 30.48 -35.08 30.93
N SER A 2 30.97 -34.80 29.72
CA SER A 2 30.50 -33.70 28.87
C SER A 2 29.38 -34.20 27.94
N ARG A 3 28.16 -33.68 28.10
CA ARG A 3 27.05 -33.94 27.16
C ARG A 3 27.17 -32.95 26.00
N SER A 4 27.76 -33.43 24.91
CA SER A 4 27.64 -32.82 23.59
C SER A 4 26.17 -32.84 23.16
N THR A 5 25.46 -31.73 23.37
CA THR A 5 24.16 -31.49 22.73
C THR A 5 24.42 -31.00 21.32
N HIS A 6 24.48 -31.95 20.37
CA HIS A 6 24.32 -31.66 18.95
C HIS A 6 22.89 -31.14 18.71
N ALA A 7 22.71 -29.83 18.85
CA ALA A 7 21.52 -29.15 18.35
C ALA A 7 21.58 -29.18 16.83
N THR A 8 20.90 -30.16 16.23
CA THR A 8 20.57 -30.17 14.81
C THR A 8 19.72 -28.94 14.53
N SER A 9 20.37 -27.86 14.09
CA SER A 9 19.67 -26.69 13.57
C SER A 9 18.92 -27.15 12.31
N VAL A 10 17.64 -27.46 12.47
CA VAL A 10 16.72 -27.66 11.34
C VAL A 10 16.65 -26.32 10.63
N ARG A 11 17.52 -26.14 9.64
CA ARG A 11 17.57 -24.99 8.75
C ARG A 11 16.29 -25.05 7.93
N ARG A 12 15.20 -24.46 8.45
CA ARG A 12 13.99 -24.21 7.67
C ARG A 12 14.39 -23.33 6.50
N THR A 13 14.70 -23.95 5.37
CA THR A 13 14.76 -23.32 4.05
C THR A 13 13.34 -22.96 3.67
N GLY A 14 12.76 -21.97 4.36
CA GLY A 14 11.52 -21.36 3.93
C GLY A 14 11.76 -20.81 2.53
N ILE A 15 11.09 -21.40 1.54
CA ILE A 15 11.10 -20.90 0.16
C ILE A 15 10.36 -19.56 0.22
N TYR A 16 11.09 -18.47 0.38
CA TYR A 16 10.53 -17.14 0.26
C TYR A 16 10.25 -16.90 -1.22
N PRO A 17 9.03 -16.47 -1.61
CA PRO A 17 8.77 -16.10 -3.00
C PRO A 17 9.73 -14.98 -3.40
N PRO A 18 10.23 -14.95 -4.65
CA PRO A 18 11.13 -13.89 -5.08
C PRO A 18 10.43 -12.53 -5.02
N LEU A 19 11.22 -11.45 -4.86
CA LEU A 19 10.69 -10.10 -4.61
C LEU A 19 9.68 -9.67 -5.69
N TRP A 20 10.01 -9.93 -6.95
CA TRP A 20 9.15 -9.59 -8.08
C TRP A 20 7.77 -10.25 -8.00
N SER A 21 7.68 -11.50 -7.53
CA SER A 21 6.39 -12.17 -7.38
C SER A 21 5.55 -11.52 -6.28
N VAL A 22 6.17 -11.05 -5.20
CA VAL A 22 5.46 -10.32 -4.15
C VAL A 22 4.97 -8.97 -4.67
N VAL A 23 5.79 -8.24 -5.42
CA VAL A 23 5.40 -6.96 -6.04
C VAL A 23 4.20 -7.15 -6.96
N ILE A 24 4.23 -8.15 -7.84
CA ILE A 24 3.12 -8.45 -8.76
C ILE A 24 1.87 -8.84 -7.97
N LEU A 25 1.99 -9.75 -7.00
CA LEU A 25 0.85 -10.25 -6.24
C LEU A 25 0.18 -9.14 -5.42
N VAL A 26 0.96 -8.32 -4.72
CA VAL A 26 0.45 -7.19 -3.92
C VAL A 26 -0.17 -6.13 -4.82
N SER A 27 0.45 -5.82 -5.95
CA SER A 27 -0.08 -4.83 -6.89
C SER A 27 -1.38 -5.29 -7.55
N ALA A 28 -1.45 -6.55 -7.97
CA ALA A 28 -2.67 -7.15 -8.49
C ALA A 28 -3.76 -7.21 -7.42
N GLY A 29 -3.43 -7.67 -6.21
CA GLY A 29 -4.38 -7.76 -5.09
C GLY A 29 -4.96 -6.41 -4.69
N THR A 30 -4.11 -5.39 -4.51
CA THR A 30 -4.55 -4.02 -4.23
C THR A 30 -5.42 -3.45 -5.35
N THR A 31 -5.05 -3.67 -6.61
CA THR A 31 -5.86 -3.23 -7.77
C THR A 31 -7.24 -3.87 -7.76
N ILE A 32 -7.32 -5.19 -7.57
CA ILE A 32 -8.58 -5.93 -7.53
C ILE A 32 -9.45 -5.43 -6.38
N ILE A 33 -8.90 -5.28 -5.18
CA ILE A 33 -9.66 -4.81 -4.02
C ILE A 33 -10.14 -3.37 -4.23
N ASN A 34 -9.29 -2.49 -4.77
CA ASN A 34 -9.67 -1.12 -5.09
C ASN A 34 -10.77 -1.05 -6.17
N LEU A 35 -10.75 -1.95 -7.16
CA LEU A 35 -11.84 -2.07 -8.13
C LEU A 35 -13.14 -2.51 -7.46
N VAL A 36 -13.09 -3.48 -6.54
CA VAL A 36 -14.27 -3.92 -5.77
C VAL A 36 -14.81 -2.77 -4.91
N ILE A 37 -13.94 -2.05 -4.19
CA ILE A 37 -14.32 -0.87 -3.41
C ILE A 37 -14.98 0.17 -4.33
N ALA A 38 -14.37 0.50 -5.46
CA ALA A 38 -14.93 1.46 -6.40
C ALA A 38 -16.30 1.03 -6.92
N ARG A 39 -16.48 -0.26 -7.27
CA ARG A 39 -17.76 -0.79 -7.77
C ARG A 39 -18.88 -0.74 -6.73
N ILE A 40 -18.54 -0.98 -5.45
CA ILE A 40 -19.51 -0.92 -4.35
C ILE A 40 -19.78 0.53 -3.95
N ALA A 41 -18.75 1.37 -3.89
CA ALA A 41 -18.87 2.74 -3.40
C ALA A 41 -19.52 3.69 -4.41
N THR A 42 -19.18 3.60 -5.70
CA THR A 42 -19.70 4.50 -6.75
C THR A 42 -21.22 4.67 -6.73
N PRO A 43 -22.05 3.61 -6.65
CA PRO A 43 -23.51 3.77 -6.59
C PRO A 43 -23.99 4.41 -5.28
N LEU A 44 -23.22 4.30 -4.19
CA LEU A 44 -23.59 4.86 -2.88
C LEU A 44 -23.28 6.35 -2.77
N VAL A 45 -22.23 6.82 -3.47
CA VAL A 45 -21.73 8.19 -3.32
C VAL A 45 -22.28 9.20 -4.33
N HIS A 46 -23.27 8.80 -5.15
CA HIS A 46 -23.94 9.65 -6.14
C HIS A 46 -22.93 10.49 -6.96
N ALA A 47 -21.91 9.84 -7.49
CA ALA A 47 -20.89 10.52 -8.29
C ALA A 47 -21.55 11.20 -9.51
N PRO A 48 -21.19 12.44 -9.83
CA PRO A 48 -21.66 13.12 -11.04
C PRO A 48 -21.36 12.30 -12.30
N ALA A 49 -22.23 12.41 -13.31
CA ALA A 49 -22.13 11.60 -14.54
C ALA A 49 -20.84 11.87 -15.33
N ASP A 50 -20.25 13.05 -15.16
CA ASP A 50 -18.99 13.51 -15.74
C ASP A 50 -17.75 13.13 -14.89
N TYR A 51 -17.94 12.57 -13.70
CA TYR A 51 -16.82 12.13 -12.87
C TYR A 51 -16.12 10.92 -13.52
N PRO A 52 -14.79 10.98 -13.74
CA PRO A 52 -14.07 9.90 -14.39
C PRO A 52 -14.15 8.61 -13.55
N SER A 53 -14.59 7.53 -14.18
CA SER A 53 -14.69 6.24 -13.51
C SER A 53 -13.32 5.73 -13.04
N PHE A 54 -13.30 5.06 -11.89
CA PHE A 54 -12.13 4.33 -11.42
C PHE A 54 -11.83 3.15 -12.36
N THR A 55 -10.88 3.34 -13.27
CA THR A 55 -10.47 2.32 -14.24
C THR A 55 -9.30 1.50 -13.70
N TRP A 56 -9.13 0.28 -14.21
CA TRP A 56 -8.11 -0.65 -13.72
C TRP A 56 -6.68 -0.14 -13.94
N LEU A 57 -6.43 0.62 -15.02
CA LEU A 57 -5.09 1.02 -15.42
C LEU A 57 -4.45 2.04 -14.45
N PRO A 58 -5.11 3.17 -14.10
CA PRO A 58 -4.60 4.07 -13.06
C PRO A 58 -4.43 3.40 -11.70
N LEU A 59 -5.35 2.49 -11.33
CA LEU A 59 -5.27 1.76 -10.07
C LEU A 59 -4.05 0.82 -10.06
N LEU A 60 -3.83 0.08 -11.14
CA LEU A 60 -2.67 -0.78 -11.28
C LEU A 60 -1.36 0.01 -11.27
N ALA A 61 -1.30 1.12 -12.01
CA ALA A 61 -0.12 1.98 -12.04
C ALA A 61 0.19 2.55 -10.65
N GLY A 62 -0.83 3.05 -9.94
CA GLY A 62 -0.69 3.54 -8.56
C GLY A 62 -0.25 2.46 -7.58
N SER A 63 -0.85 1.27 -7.67
CA SER A 63 -0.50 0.10 -6.87
C SER A 63 0.93 -0.38 -7.11
N LEU A 64 1.36 -0.47 -8.37
CA LEU A 64 2.72 -0.85 -8.75
C LEU A 64 3.73 0.19 -8.25
N GLY A 65 3.47 1.47 -8.52
CA GLY A 65 4.32 2.58 -8.10
C GLY A 65 4.46 2.64 -6.57
N GLY A 66 3.35 2.53 -5.85
CA GLY A 66 3.34 2.50 -4.39
C GLY A 66 4.09 1.29 -3.82
N THR A 67 3.92 0.11 -4.41
CA THR A 67 4.59 -1.11 -3.95
C THR A 67 6.10 -1.01 -4.15
N VAL A 68 6.54 -0.66 -5.37
CA VAL A 68 7.97 -0.48 -5.69
C VAL A 68 8.59 0.61 -4.83
N GLY A 69 7.92 1.77 -4.70
CA GLY A 69 8.38 2.87 -3.87
C GLY A 69 8.50 2.51 -2.40
N GLY A 70 7.53 1.77 -1.85
CA GLY A 70 7.56 1.26 -0.48
C GLY A 70 8.75 0.32 -0.24
N TYR A 71 8.99 -0.64 -1.14
CA TYR A 71 10.14 -1.54 -1.05
C TYR A 71 11.47 -0.79 -1.15
N LEU A 72 11.59 0.16 -2.08
CA LEU A 72 12.80 0.97 -2.22
C LEU A 72 13.07 1.82 -0.97
N CYS A 73 12.03 2.46 -0.42
CA CYS A 73 12.13 3.23 0.82
C CYS A 73 12.60 2.35 1.98
N PHE A 74 11.99 1.18 2.17
CA PHE A 74 12.41 0.24 3.21
C PHE A 74 13.85 -0.25 3.02
N TYR A 75 14.24 -0.56 1.77
CA TYR A 75 15.60 -0.95 1.42
C TYR A 75 16.62 0.13 1.81
N LEU A 76 16.35 1.40 1.48
CA LEU A 76 17.22 2.50 1.85
C LEU A 76 17.27 2.67 3.38
N LEU A 77 16.14 2.62 4.08
CA LEU A 77 16.10 2.69 5.54
C LEU A 77 16.93 1.58 6.20
N SER A 78 16.89 0.36 5.66
CA SER A 78 17.67 -0.77 6.19
C SER A 78 19.19 -0.59 6.07
N LYS A 79 19.66 0.26 5.15
CA LYS A 79 21.10 0.56 5.01
C LYS A 79 21.59 1.59 5.99
N PHE A 80 20.75 2.55 6.37
CA PHE A 80 21.18 3.75 7.08
C PHE A 80 20.69 3.83 8.53
N VAL A 81 19.76 2.97 8.94
CA VAL A 81 19.11 3.11 10.25
C VAL A 81 19.10 1.83 11.06
N SER A 82 19.35 1.94 12.36
CA SER A 82 19.42 0.80 13.28
C SER A 82 18.06 0.14 13.55
N ARG A 83 16.95 0.86 13.33
CA ARG A 83 15.56 0.38 13.56
C ARG A 83 14.68 0.61 12.33
N PRO A 84 14.99 0.02 11.17
CA PRO A 84 14.37 0.36 9.90
C PRO A 84 12.88 0.05 9.86
N ARG A 85 12.43 -1.03 10.53
CA ARG A 85 11.01 -1.41 10.62
C ARG A 85 10.15 -0.38 11.35
N ALA A 86 10.61 0.08 12.51
CA ALA A 86 9.87 1.06 13.31
C ALA A 86 9.76 2.39 12.56
N ILE A 87 10.85 2.84 11.94
CA ILE A 87 10.86 4.10 11.20
C ILE A 87 10.06 4.01 9.92
N PHE A 88 10.15 2.89 9.19
CA PHE A 88 9.30 2.68 8.02
C PHE A 88 7.81 2.72 8.37
N LEU A 89 7.41 2.10 9.49
CA LEU A 89 6.03 2.19 9.97
C LEU A 89 5.62 3.63 10.25
N ILE A 90 6.44 4.40 10.99
CA ILE A 90 6.16 5.81 11.29
C ILE A 90 6.01 6.62 9.99
N VAL A 91 6.96 6.46 9.05
CA VAL A 91 6.94 7.15 7.75
C VAL A 91 5.72 6.75 6.93
N ALA A 92 5.37 5.46 6.88
CA ALA A 92 4.22 4.97 6.15
C ALA A 92 2.90 5.49 6.74
N THR A 93 2.76 5.49 8.07
CA THR A 93 1.59 6.05 8.76
C THR A 93 1.49 7.56 8.53
N ALA A 94 2.59 8.30 8.65
CA ALA A 94 2.60 9.73 8.39
C ALA A 94 2.22 10.02 6.92
N THR A 95 2.80 9.29 5.97
CA THR A 95 2.48 9.40 4.54
C THR A 95 1.01 9.11 4.27
N LEU A 96 0.44 8.08 4.91
CA LEU A 96 -0.97 7.76 4.78
C LEU A 96 -1.86 8.89 5.31
N ILE A 97 -1.57 9.43 6.49
CA ILE A 97 -2.31 10.56 7.06
C ILE A 97 -2.23 11.78 6.14
N PHE A 98 -1.03 12.13 5.65
CA PHE A 98 -0.85 13.23 4.71
C PHE A 98 -1.60 12.98 3.39
N SER A 99 -1.66 11.73 2.93
CA SER A 99 -2.38 11.36 1.70
C SER A 99 -3.89 11.61 1.80
N TYR A 100 -4.46 11.63 3.00
CA TYR A 100 -5.88 11.96 3.20
C TYR A 100 -6.18 13.44 2.95
N GLY A 101 -5.18 14.31 3.03
CA GLY A 101 -5.35 15.72 2.65
C GLY A 101 -5.63 15.88 1.15
N LEU A 102 -5.01 15.07 0.29
CA LEU A 102 -5.15 15.17 -1.17
C LEU A 102 -6.60 15.06 -1.67
N PRO A 103 -7.42 14.07 -1.24
CA PRO A 103 -8.83 14.00 -1.64
C PRO A 103 -9.72 15.05 -0.97
N VAL A 104 -9.29 15.64 0.16
CA VAL A 104 -10.06 16.69 0.87
C VAL A 104 -9.81 18.08 0.26
N LEU A 105 -8.60 18.34 -0.25
CA LEU A 105 -8.22 19.62 -0.84
C LEU A 105 -9.20 20.12 -1.94
N PRO A 106 -9.64 19.29 -2.90
CA PRO A 106 -10.61 19.72 -3.92
C PRO A 106 -11.99 20.08 -3.38
N ILE A 107 -12.38 19.55 -2.22
CA ILE A 107 -13.68 19.85 -1.61
C ILE A 107 -13.65 21.25 -0.98
N ILE A 108 -12.55 21.59 -0.30
CA ILE A 108 -12.39 22.89 0.35
C ILE A 108 -11.97 23.99 -0.64
N ASN A 109 -11.28 23.63 -1.72
CA ASN A 109 -10.83 24.54 -2.78
C ASN A 109 -11.22 23.98 -4.16
N PRO A 110 -12.48 24.17 -4.58
CA PRO A 110 -12.99 23.61 -5.82
C PRO A 110 -12.33 24.30 -7.01
N LEU A 111 -11.36 23.63 -7.63
CA LEU A 111 -10.80 24.01 -8.92
C LEU A 111 -11.61 23.36 -10.04
N PRO A 112 -11.75 23.98 -11.23
CA PRO A 112 -12.51 23.42 -12.34
C PRO A 112 -12.12 21.99 -12.72
N ARG A 113 -10.83 21.64 -12.61
CA ARG A 113 -10.31 20.29 -12.88
C ARG A 113 -10.77 19.21 -11.89
N PHE A 114 -11.39 19.60 -10.78
CA PHE A 114 -11.92 18.71 -9.75
C PHE A 114 -13.43 18.91 -9.56
N ALA A 115 -14.11 19.48 -10.56
CA ALA A 115 -15.56 19.56 -10.57
C ALA A 115 -16.16 18.18 -10.30
N GLY A 116 -17.16 18.14 -9.43
CA GLY A 116 -17.88 16.91 -9.08
C GLY A 116 -17.24 16.04 -7.98
N VAL A 117 -16.07 16.41 -7.45
CA VAL A 117 -15.54 15.74 -6.24
C VAL A 117 -16.41 16.09 -5.03
N ASN A 118 -16.97 15.08 -4.39
CA ASN A 118 -17.77 15.21 -3.17
C ASN A 118 -17.15 14.40 -2.01
N TRP A 119 -17.70 14.57 -0.79
CA TRP A 119 -17.23 13.84 0.39
C TRP A 119 -17.26 12.32 0.23
N GLY A 120 -18.26 11.77 -0.45
CA GLY A 120 -18.35 10.35 -0.73
C GLY A 120 -17.19 9.83 -1.60
N ILE A 121 -16.86 10.56 -2.66
CA ILE A 121 -15.71 10.28 -3.51
C ILE A 121 -14.40 10.38 -2.71
N ALA A 122 -14.26 11.41 -1.87
CA ALA A 122 -13.09 11.57 -1.01
C ALA A 122 -12.93 10.42 -0.02
N TYR A 123 -14.00 9.99 0.66
CA TYR A 123 -13.96 8.83 1.56
C TYR A 123 -13.64 7.53 0.82
N THR A 124 -14.14 7.37 -0.41
CA THR A 124 -13.82 6.21 -1.27
C THR A 124 -12.32 6.18 -1.58
N LEU A 125 -11.75 7.31 -2.00
CA LEU A 125 -10.32 7.45 -2.26
C LEU A 125 -9.47 7.19 -1.00
N ILE A 126 -9.87 7.74 0.15
CA ILE A 126 -9.21 7.50 1.44
C ILE A 126 -9.22 6.00 1.78
N GLY A 127 -10.36 5.32 1.60
CA GLY A 127 -10.49 3.88 1.82
C GLY A 127 -9.55 3.07 0.93
N MET A 128 -9.53 3.37 -0.37
CA MET A 128 -8.64 2.72 -1.34
C MET A 128 -7.15 2.93 -1.00
N HIS A 129 -6.76 4.16 -0.63
CA HIS A 129 -5.39 4.46 -0.19
C HIS A 129 -5.02 3.68 1.07
N THR A 130 -5.94 3.59 2.03
CA THR A 130 -5.73 2.86 3.29
C THR A 130 -5.50 1.38 3.04
N VAL A 131 -6.36 0.74 2.25
CA VAL A 131 -6.20 -0.68 1.90
C VAL A 131 -4.89 -0.93 1.16
N THR A 132 -4.56 -0.05 0.21
CA THR A 132 -3.31 -0.14 -0.56
C THR A 132 -2.09 -0.05 0.35
N ALA A 133 -2.06 0.94 1.24
CA ALA A 133 -0.98 1.12 2.21
C ALA A 133 -0.87 -0.09 3.15
N VAL A 134 -1.97 -0.59 3.69
CA VAL A 134 -1.99 -1.75 4.59
C VAL A 134 -1.40 -2.98 3.92
N LEU A 135 -1.80 -3.28 2.68
CA LEU A 135 -1.31 -4.46 1.96
C LEU A 135 0.18 -4.34 1.63
N ILE A 136 0.62 -3.17 1.15
CA ILE A 136 2.04 -2.91 0.84
C ILE A 136 2.89 -3.01 2.11
N VAL A 137 2.53 -2.28 3.17
CA VAL A 137 3.29 -2.26 4.43
C VAL A 137 3.34 -3.65 5.05
N SER A 138 2.22 -4.38 5.08
CA SER A 138 2.18 -5.76 5.60
C SER A 138 3.10 -6.68 4.80
N SER A 139 3.10 -6.58 3.46
CA SER A 139 3.96 -7.40 2.61
C SER A 139 5.46 -7.12 2.80
N ILE A 140 5.83 -5.88 3.11
CA ILE A 140 7.20 -5.48 3.38
C ILE A 140 7.64 -5.99 4.75
N LEU A 141 6.81 -5.79 5.78
CA LEU A 141 7.17 -6.12 7.16
C LEU A 141 7.14 -7.62 7.46
N TRP A 142 6.29 -8.39 6.78
CA TRP A 142 6.27 -9.86 6.91
C TRP A 142 7.51 -10.54 6.32
N ARG A 143 8.21 -9.90 5.38
CA ARG A 143 9.50 -10.43 4.93
C ARG A 143 10.52 -10.34 6.05
N LYS A 144 11.21 -11.46 6.29
CA LYS A 144 12.40 -11.44 7.15
C LYS A 144 13.41 -10.48 6.53
N PRO A 145 14.16 -9.71 7.34
CA PRO A 145 15.23 -8.88 6.81
C PRO A 145 16.19 -9.79 6.05
N VAL A 146 16.50 -9.43 4.80
CA VAL A 146 17.63 -10.06 4.10
C VAL A 146 18.88 -9.47 4.78
N PRO A 147 19.74 -10.30 5.39
CA PRO A 147 20.96 -9.83 6.04
C PRO A 147 21.91 -9.16 5.03
#